data_AF-A0ABD3NJ05-F1
#
_entry.id   AF-A0ABD3NJ05-F1
#
_cell.length_a   1.000
_cell.length_b   1.000
_cell.length_c   1.000
_cell.angle_alpha   90.00
_cell.angle_beta   90.00
_cell.angle_gamma   90.00
#
_symmetry.space_group_name_H-M   'P 1'
#
loop_
_entity.id
_entity.type
_entity.pdbx_description
1 polymer ?
#
loop_
_entity_poly.entity_id
_entity_poly.type
_entity_poly.pdbx_seq_one_letter_code
_entity_poly.pdbx_strand_id
1 'polypeptide(L)'
;MAALHKNIVLSLISLILCHFIAHGFSLHQTDATCLTATPDTTQLSCVETRGGASNNVNPHSRKIILDFLSSNSQNGDFHIQGWRWHFMSLIRDTERLERLAVYLSQHEHEDLKIIESAADFLINFNMAGLHRVEGEMFVAWLRSKLCDAAVVGEYCEDGKGVADAFRDVIDTVDEYRVQSSKMGNELYAKAKAAVNKPDKRQQNLNDVIQLSSQLSERLQQMRTLQETLVVPAISVVVPSKSQKSFNNRVLLKLGVLESRVHLVGMHDAVWQSGIESEKAKFETEIPYVARLMIERWRKSLYNPKAEMLDYGLN
;
A
#
# COMPACT_ATOMS: atom_id res chain seq x y z
N MET A 1 30.39 -5.45 25.52
CA MET A 1 29.96 -5.77 24.14
C MET A 1 28.59 -5.21 23.74
N ALA A 2 27.57 -5.18 24.61
CA ALA A 2 26.24 -4.62 24.27
C ALA A 2 26.22 -3.10 23.94
N ALA A 3 27.14 -2.31 24.51
CA ALA A 3 27.24 -0.87 24.23
C ALA A 3 27.86 -0.55 22.85
N LEU A 4 28.75 -1.42 22.36
CA LEU A 4 29.39 -1.26 21.04
C LEU A 4 28.40 -1.54 19.89
N HIS A 5 27.46 -2.48 20.10
CA HIS A 5 26.37 -2.74 19.16
C HIS A 5 25.37 -1.58 19.03
N LYS A 6 25.08 -0.85 20.13
CA LYS A 6 24.16 0.31 20.08
C LYS A 6 24.75 1.47 19.26
N ASN A 7 26.04 1.75 19.39
CA ASN A 7 26.69 2.84 18.66
C ASN A 7 26.85 2.54 17.16
N ILE A 8 27.12 1.29 16.78
CA ILE A 8 27.20 0.88 15.37
C ILE A 8 25.82 0.92 14.70
N VAL A 9 24.75 0.51 15.41
CA VAL A 9 23.38 0.56 14.89
C VAL A 9 22.88 2.01 14.76
N LEU A 10 23.19 2.90 15.71
CA LEU A 10 22.87 4.32 15.61
C LEU A 10 23.66 5.03 14.49
N SER A 11 24.93 4.66 14.28
CA SER A 11 25.75 5.20 13.19
C SER A 11 25.27 4.72 11.82
N LEU A 12 24.86 3.45 11.67
CA LEU A 12 24.23 2.94 10.45
C LEU A 12 22.84 3.53 10.19
N ILE A 13 22.05 3.80 11.24
CA ILE A 13 20.77 4.50 11.13
C ILE A 13 21.00 5.95 10.70
N SER A 14 22.00 6.63 11.25
CA SER A 14 22.41 7.97 10.81
C SER A 14 22.93 7.95 9.38
N LEU A 15 23.66 6.92 8.94
CA LEU A 15 24.14 6.78 7.56
C LEU A 15 23.02 6.45 6.56
N ILE A 16 22.03 5.63 6.95
CA ILE A 16 20.87 5.33 6.13
C ILE A 16 19.96 6.57 6.03
N LEU A 17 19.67 7.25 7.15
CA LEU A 17 18.94 8.53 7.13
C LEU A 17 19.72 9.64 6.40
N CYS A 18 21.05 9.72 6.58
CA CYS A 18 21.87 10.68 5.84
C CYS A 18 21.99 10.32 4.36
N HIS A 19 21.95 9.06 3.93
CA HIS A 19 21.84 8.71 2.50
C HIS A 19 20.45 9.03 1.94
N PHE A 20 19.38 8.80 2.72
CA PHE A 20 18.02 9.21 2.34
C PHE A 20 17.85 10.74 2.28
N ILE A 21 18.60 11.50 3.08
CA ILE A 21 18.54 12.97 3.11
C ILE A 21 19.55 13.62 2.14
N ALA A 22 20.75 13.06 1.96
CA ALA A 22 21.83 13.68 1.18
C ALA A 22 21.75 13.41 -0.33
N HIS A 23 21.09 12.33 -0.77
CA HIS A 23 20.91 12.04 -2.21
C HIS A 23 19.59 12.60 -2.80
N GLY A 24 19.00 13.60 -2.14
CA GLY A 24 18.08 14.55 -2.77
C GLY A 24 18.74 15.49 -3.81
N PHE A 25 20.05 15.35 -4.05
CA PHE A 25 20.76 15.99 -5.15
C PHE A 25 21.27 14.96 -6.15
N SER A 26 20.82 15.17 -7.39
CA SER A 26 21.24 14.52 -8.64
C SER A 26 22.72 14.16 -8.66
N LEU A 27 23.02 12.86 -8.77
CA LEU A 27 24.28 12.38 -9.30
C LEU A 27 24.06 12.15 -10.79
N HIS A 28 24.77 12.92 -11.61
CA HIS A 28 24.83 12.80 -13.06
C HIS A 28 24.92 11.33 -13.49
N GLN A 29 23.91 10.88 -14.22
CA GLN A 29 24.00 9.67 -15.02
C GLN A 29 24.73 10.03 -16.30
N THR A 30 25.89 9.41 -16.52
CA THR A 30 26.67 9.53 -17.76
C THR A 30 25.90 8.93 -18.92
N ASP A 31 25.85 9.67 -20.02
CA ASP A 31 25.23 9.29 -21.29
C ASP A 31 25.70 7.92 -21.78
N ALA A 32 24.74 7.02 -21.99
CA ALA A 32 24.94 5.80 -22.77
C ALA A 32 24.07 5.90 -24.04
N THR A 33 24.76 5.75 -25.16
CA THR A 33 24.32 6.04 -26.52
C THR A 33 23.15 5.17 -26.97
N CYS A 34 22.23 5.83 -27.67
CA CYS A 34 21.00 5.37 -28.28
C CYS A 34 21.18 4.15 -29.21
N LEU A 35 20.38 3.10 -28.99
CA LEU A 35 19.95 2.17 -30.04
C LEU A 35 18.42 2.21 -30.09
N THR A 36 17.93 2.80 -31.17
CA THR A 36 16.52 2.90 -31.52
C THR A 36 15.93 1.53 -31.83
N ALA A 37 15.05 1.05 -30.97
CA ALA A 37 14.07 0.02 -31.29
C ALA A 37 12.67 0.66 -31.24
N THR A 38 11.90 0.45 -32.30
CA THR A 38 10.54 0.95 -32.50
C THR A 38 9.58 0.46 -31.42
N PRO A 39 8.57 1.26 -31.00
CA PRO A 39 7.61 0.83 -29.99
C PRO A 39 6.57 -0.11 -30.62
N ASP A 40 6.68 -1.40 -30.32
CA ASP A 40 5.55 -2.31 -30.43
C ASP A 40 4.53 -1.95 -29.34
N THR A 41 3.35 -1.53 -29.80
CA THR A 41 2.15 -1.24 -29.01
C THR A 41 1.76 -2.48 -28.20
N THR A 42 2.36 -2.61 -27.01
CA THR A 42 2.01 -3.66 -26.06
C THR A 42 0.72 -3.21 -25.38
N GLN A 43 -0.40 -3.74 -25.85
CA GLN A 43 -1.67 -3.65 -25.14
C GLN A 43 -1.44 -4.11 -23.69
N LEU A 44 -1.69 -3.21 -22.74
CA LEU A 44 -1.92 -3.59 -21.36
C LEU A 44 -3.09 -4.57 -21.35
N SER A 45 -2.76 -5.86 -21.28
CA SER A 45 -3.69 -6.90 -20.86
C SER A 45 -4.05 -6.59 -19.41
N CYS A 46 -5.12 -5.80 -19.24
CA CYS A 46 -5.82 -5.69 -17.99
C CYS A 46 -6.26 -7.11 -17.62
N VAL A 47 -5.67 -7.68 -16.59
CA VAL A 47 -6.25 -8.83 -15.90
C VAL A 47 -7.64 -8.38 -15.46
N GLU A 48 -8.67 -8.84 -16.15
CA GLU A 48 -10.06 -8.69 -15.74
C GLU A 48 -10.27 -9.53 -14.48
N THR A 49 -9.86 -8.97 -13.34
CA THR A 49 -10.23 -9.49 -12.04
C THR A 49 -11.75 -9.45 -11.95
N ARG A 50 -12.36 -10.62 -11.70
CA ARG A 50 -13.80 -10.90 -11.56
C ARG A 50 -14.56 -10.07 -10.49
N GLY A 51 -13.99 -8.99 -9.98
CA GLY A 51 -14.68 -8.05 -9.10
C GLY A 51 -15.49 -7.07 -9.93
N GLY A 52 -16.82 -7.21 -9.92
CA GLY A 52 -17.70 -6.16 -10.44
C GLY A 52 -17.36 -4.86 -9.73
N ALA A 53 -16.74 -3.91 -10.45
CA ALA A 53 -16.34 -2.64 -9.89
C ALA A 53 -17.54 -2.00 -9.22
N SER A 54 -17.51 -1.89 -7.88
CA SER A 54 -18.49 -1.14 -7.11
C SER A 54 -18.48 0.30 -7.67
N ASN A 55 -19.50 0.63 -8.46
CA ASN A 55 -19.70 1.91 -9.15
C ASN A 55 -20.10 3.02 -8.15
N ASN A 56 -19.42 3.11 -7.01
CA ASN A 56 -19.75 4.15 -6.02
C ASN A 56 -19.27 5.53 -6.45
N VAL A 57 -18.30 5.61 -7.38
CA VAL A 57 -17.90 6.88 -7.98
C VAL A 57 -18.96 7.31 -8.98
N ASN A 58 -19.37 8.58 -8.90
CA ASN A 58 -20.24 9.21 -9.89
C ASN A 58 -19.70 8.96 -11.31
N PRO A 59 -20.46 8.27 -12.20
CA PRO A 59 -20.02 7.96 -13.55
C PRO A 59 -19.62 9.20 -14.37
N HIS A 60 -20.24 10.35 -14.08
CA HIS A 60 -19.92 11.62 -14.70
C HIS A 60 -18.52 12.11 -14.29
N SER A 61 -18.22 12.12 -12.98
CA SER A 61 -16.91 12.52 -12.45
C SER A 61 -15.80 11.59 -12.96
N ARG A 62 -16.08 10.28 -13.03
CA ARG A 62 -15.16 9.30 -13.64
C ARG A 62 -14.89 9.63 -15.10
N LYS A 63 -15.92 9.94 -15.89
CA LYS A 63 -15.77 10.29 -17.29
C LYS A 63 -14.91 11.55 -17.47
N ILE A 64 -15.18 12.62 -16.72
CA ILE A 64 -14.40 13.87 -16.76
C ILE A 64 -12.91 13.59 -16.53
N ILE A 65 -12.58 12.78 -15.51
CA ILE A 65 -11.18 12.44 -15.21
C ILE A 65 -10.55 11.63 -16.34
N LEU A 66 -11.26 10.65 -16.90
CA LEU A 66 -10.73 9.85 -18.01
C LEU A 66 -10.50 10.69 -19.27
N ASP A 67 -11.40 11.62 -19.57
CA ASP A 67 -11.25 12.57 -20.69
C ASP A 67 -10.03 13.49 -20.45
N PHE A 68 -9.84 13.97 -19.21
CA PHE A 68 -8.67 14.74 -18.79
C PHE A 68 -7.36 13.95 -18.95
N LEU A 69 -7.31 12.71 -18.46
CA LEU A 69 -6.12 11.84 -18.55
C LEU A 69 -5.79 11.48 -19.99
N SER A 70 -6.81 11.23 -20.82
CA SER A 70 -6.63 10.93 -22.24
C SER A 70 -6.08 12.11 -23.03
N SER A 71 -6.46 13.34 -22.64
CA SER A 71 -5.98 14.59 -23.25
C SER A 71 -4.56 14.96 -22.81
N ASN A 72 -4.10 14.41 -21.67
CA ASN A 72 -2.80 14.69 -21.08
C ASN A 72 -1.93 13.43 -21.04
N SER A 73 -1.72 12.80 -22.20
CA SER A 73 -0.96 11.55 -22.34
C SER A 73 0.55 11.66 -22.08
N GLN A 74 1.01 12.73 -21.42
CA GLN A 74 2.40 12.82 -21.00
C GLN A 74 2.68 11.73 -19.97
N ASN A 75 3.64 10.86 -20.29
CA ASN A 75 4.13 9.82 -19.38
C ASN A 75 5.00 10.47 -18.30
N GLY A 76 4.36 11.08 -17.31
CA GLY A 76 5.02 11.40 -16.05
C GLY A 76 5.29 10.12 -15.26
N ASP A 77 6.39 10.11 -14.51
CA ASP A 77 6.69 9.03 -13.58
C ASP A 77 5.93 9.20 -12.26
N PHE A 78 5.42 8.09 -11.74
CA PHE A 78 4.88 8.01 -10.38
C PHE A 78 5.95 7.53 -9.40
N HIS A 79 6.22 8.31 -8.36
CA HIS A 79 7.30 8.03 -7.39
C HIS A 79 6.83 7.65 -5.98
N ILE A 80 5.53 7.55 -5.71
CA ILE A 80 5.00 7.20 -4.38
C ILE A 80 4.71 5.70 -4.31
N GLN A 81 5.69 4.87 -4.71
CA GLN A 81 5.53 3.42 -4.87
C GLN A 81 5.32 2.68 -3.53
N GLY A 82 5.88 3.20 -2.44
CA GLY A 82 5.71 2.61 -1.11
C GLY A 82 4.24 2.48 -0.69
N TRP A 83 3.40 3.45 -1.08
CA TRP A 83 1.95 3.40 -0.84
C TRP A 83 1.29 2.23 -1.58
N ARG A 84 1.62 2.04 -2.86
CA ARG A 84 1.11 0.92 -3.68
C ARG A 84 1.49 -0.43 -3.08
N TRP A 85 2.74 -0.60 -2.68
CA TRP A 85 3.20 -1.87 -2.11
C TRP A 85 2.64 -2.12 -0.70
N HIS A 86 2.34 -1.07 0.06
CA HIS A 86 1.64 -1.21 1.34
C HIS A 86 0.26 -1.81 1.11
N PHE A 87 -0.51 -1.30 0.14
CA PHE A 87 -1.79 -1.87 -0.25
C PHE A 87 -1.69 -3.35 -0.62
N MET A 88 -0.71 -3.70 -1.46
CA MET A 88 -0.46 -5.10 -1.83
C MET A 88 -0.19 -5.97 -0.61
N SER A 89 0.61 -5.48 0.34
CA SER A 89 0.91 -6.21 1.57
C SER A 89 -0.30 -6.39 2.48
N LEU A 90 -1.17 -5.37 2.58
CA LEU A 90 -2.36 -5.43 3.41
C LEU A 90 -3.40 -6.39 2.82
N ILE A 91 -3.63 -6.35 1.50
CA ILE A 91 -4.52 -7.29 0.80
C ILE A 91 -4.03 -8.72 1.02
N ARG A 92 -2.74 -8.99 0.74
CA ARG A 92 -2.13 -10.30 0.97
C ARG A 92 -2.29 -10.79 2.40
N ASP A 93 -2.00 -9.95 3.40
CA ASP A 93 -2.08 -10.34 4.81
C ASP A 93 -3.53 -10.56 5.27
N THR A 94 -4.50 -9.89 4.63
CA THR A 94 -5.93 -10.12 4.86
C THR A 94 -6.35 -11.50 4.34
N GLU A 95 -5.90 -11.87 3.14
CA GLU A 95 -6.14 -13.21 2.57
C GLU A 95 -5.44 -14.33 3.36
N ARG A 96 -4.25 -14.05 3.92
CA ARG A 96 -3.57 -14.99 4.83
C ARG A 96 -4.37 -15.21 6.11
N LEU A 97 -4.93 -14.14 6.69
CA LEU A 97 -5.79 -14.25 7.87
C LEU A 97 -7.06 -15.05 7.59
N GLU A 98 -7.68 -14.85 6.41
CA GLU A 98 -8.82 -15.63 5.97
C GLU A 98 -8.49 -17.14 5.93
N ARG A 99 -7.38 -17.51 5.28
CA ARG A 99 -6.94 -18.91 5.21
C ARG A 99 -6.64 -19.52 6.58
N LEU A 100 -6.00 -18.76 7.47
CA LEU A 100 -5.77 -19.17 8.84
C LEU A 100 -7.09 -19.44 9.58
N ALA A 101 -8.08 -18.54 9.43
CA ALA A 101 -9.39 -18.72 10.05
C ALA A 101 -10.11 -19.96 9.50
N VAL A 102 -10.03 -20.22 8.17
CA VAL A 102 -10.54 -21.46 7.56
C VAL A 102 -9.87 -22.68 8.17
N TYR A 103 -8.54 -22.71 8.26
CA TYR A 103 -7.79 -23.81 8.87
C TYR A 103 -8.24 -24.08 10.31
N LEU A 104 -8.27 -23.06 11.17
CA LEU A 104 -8.66 -23.18 12.59
C LEU A 104 -10.13 -23.57 12.80
N SER A 105 -10.98 -23.32 11.79
CA SER A 105 -12.39 -23.73 11.79
C SER A 105 -12.57 -25.22 11.52
N GLN A 106 -11.56 -25.85 10.90
CA GLN A 106 -11.55 -27.28 10.59
C GLN A 106 -10.78 -28.11 11.63
N HIS A 107 -10.01 -27.46 12.52
CA HIS A 107 -9.13 -28.12 13.48
C HIS A 107 -9.43 -27.68 14.92
N GLU A 108 -10.28 -28.45 15.61
CA GLU A 108 -10.79 -28.10 16.95
C GLU A 108 -9.71 -28.07 18.05
N HIS A 109 -8.55 -28.69 17.87
CA HIS A 109 -7.52 -28.80 18.91
C HIS A 109 -6.39 -27.76 18.83
N GLU A 110 -6.46 -26.82 17.90
CA GLU A 110 -5.42 -25.81 17.67
C GLU A 110 -5.46 -24.63 18.66
N ASP A 111 -4.30 -23.98 18.87
CA ASP A 111 -4.21 -22.78 19.72
C ASP A 111 -4.84 -21.55 19.03
N LEU A 112 -5.99 -21.13 19.53
CA LEU A 112 -6.71 -19.96 19.03
C LEU A 112 -5.98 -18.63 19.31
N LYS A 113 -4.98 -18.58 20.19
CA LYS A 113 -4.20 -17.34 20.37
C LYS A 113 -3.48 -16.90 19.09
N ILE A 114 -3.25 -17.84 18.16
CA ILE A 114 -2.65 -17.58 16.86
C ILE A 114 -3.56 -16.65 16.04
N ILE A 115 -4.89 -16.85 16.03
CA ILE A 115 -5.81 -15.97 15.27
C ILE A 115 -5.89 -14.56 15.87
N GLU A 116 -5.86 -14.42 17.19
CA GLU A 116 -5.84 -13.11 17.86
C GLU A 116 -4.54 -12.36 17.53
N SER A 117 -3.40 -13.05 17.59
CA SER A 117 -2.08 -12.45 17.29
C SER A 117 -1.95 -12.07 15.81
N ALA A 118 -2.45 -12.91 14.91
CA ALA A 118 -2.47 -12.64 13.47
C ALA A 118 -3.36 -11.42 13.15
N ALA A 119 -4.55 -11.34 13.76
CA ALA A 119 -5.45 -10.20 13.59
C ALA A 119 -4.87 -8.91 14.21
N ASP A 120 -4.19 -8.98 15.35
CA ASP A 120 -3.49 -7.83 15.95
C ASP A 120 -2.42 -7.28 15.00
N PHE A 121 -1.58 -8.16 14.43
CA PHE A 121 -0.58 -7.75 13.45
C PHE A 121 -1.22 -7.12 12.20
N LEU A 122 -2.26 -7.74 11.63
CA LEU A 122 -2.92 -7.22 10.44
C LEU A 122 -3.54 -5.83 10.71
N ILE A 123 -4.33 -5.70 11.78
CA ILE A 123 -5.17 -4.52 12.01
C ILE A 123 -4.39 -3.42 12.74
N ASN A 124 -3.78 -3.74 13.87
CA ASN A 124 -3.17 -2.75 14.75
C ASN A 124 -1.74 -2.37 14.33
N PHE A 125 -1.10 -3.19 13.49
CA PHE A 125 0.20 -2.85 12.91
C PHE A 125 0.10 -2.51 11.40
N ASN A 126 -0.28 -3.46 10.54
CA ASN A 126 -0.19 -3.26 9.09
C ASN A 126 -1.19 -2.18 8.59
N MET A 127 -2.47 -2.38 8.86
CA MET A 127 -3.56 -1.48 8.45
C MET A 127 -3.47 -0.12 9.14
N ALA A 128 -3.21 -0.09 10.45
CA ALA A 128 -3.01 1.16 11.19
C ALA A 128 -1.88 2.00 10.60
N GLY A 129 -0.77 1.38 10.18
CA GLY A 129 0.33 2.06 9.50
C GLY A 129 -0.11 2.74 8.20
N LEU A 130 -0.86 2.03 7.35
CA LEU A 130 -1.40 2.56 6.09
C LEU A 130 -2.37 3.72 6.34
N HIS A 131 -3.35 3.50 7.21
CA HIS A 131 -4.38 4.49 7.52
C HIS A 131 -3.83 5.76 8.18
N ARG A 132 -2.76 5.64 8.98
CA ARG A 132 -2.05 6.80 9.55
C ARG A 132 -1.47 7.67 8.44
N VAL A 133 -0.78 7.06 7.48
CA VAL A 133 -0.22 7.78 6.32
C VAL A 133 -1.33 8.37 5.46
N GLU A 134 -2.37 7.59 5.17
CA GLU A 134 -3.47 8.05 4.32
C GLU A 134 -4.25 9.20 4.95
N GLY A 135 -4.72 9.02 6.18
CA GLY A 135 -5.56 9.99 6.87
C GLY A 135 -4.83 11.27 7.27
N GLU A 136 -3.57 11.18 7.73
CA GLU A 136 -2.85 12.37 8.22
C GLU A 136 -2.09 13.11 7.12
N MET A 137 -1.73 12.44 6.03
CA MET A 137 -0.81 13.01 5.03
C MET A 137 -1.32 12.90 3.61
N PHE A 138 -1.67 11.69 3.15
CA PHE A 138 -1.90 11.46 1.73
C PHE A 138 -3.18 12.14 1.24
N VAL A 139 -4.32 11.97 1.93
CA VAL A 139 -5.60 12.55 1.49
C VAL A 139 -5.53 14.08 1.44
N ALA A 140 -4.98 14.71 2.49
CA ALA A 140 -4.80 16.15 2.52
C ALA A 140 -3.87 16.63 1.39
N TRP A 141 -2.80 15.88 1.12
CA TRP A 141 -1.89 16.18 0.03
C TRP A 141 -2.56 16.03 -1.35
N LEU A 142 -3.33 14.96 -1.58
CA LEU A 142 -4.10 14.77 -2.81
C LEU A 142 -5.07 15.92 -3.06
N ARG A 143 -5.83 16.34 -2.04
CA ARG A 143 -6.76 17.48 -2.15
C ARG A 143 -6.03 18.76 -2.56
N SER A 144 -4.85 19.00 -2.00
CA SER A 144 -4.03 20.19 -2.36
C SER A 144 -3.44 20.15 -3.77
N LYS A 145 -3.47 18.99 -4.45
CA LYS A 145 -2.85 18.81 -5.77
C LYS A 145 -3.86 18.57 -6.88
N LEU A 146 -4.96 17.89 -6.58
CA LEU A 146 -5.94 17.47 -7.58
C LEU A 146 -7.31 18.14 -7.41
N CYS A 147 -7.60 18.75 -6.26
CA CYS A 147 -8.87 19.44 -6.02
C CYS A 147 -8.75 20.97 -6.07
N ASP A 148 -7.58 21.50 -6.40
CA ASP A 148 -7.34 22.93 -6.62
C ASP A 148 -7.47 23.24 -8.12
N ALA A 149 -8.51 24.01 -8.47
CA ALA A 149 -8.81 24.39 -9.84
C ALA A 149 -7.69 25.22 -10.49
N ALA A 150 -6.91 25.97 -9.71
CA ALA A 150 -5.77 26.72 -10.25
C ALA A 150 -4.64 25.77 -10.68
N VAL A 151 -4.35 24.75 -9.87
CA VAL A 151 -3.32 23.74 -10.17
C VAL A 151 -3.73 22.89 -11.37
N VAL A 152 -4.98 22.43 -11.41
CA VAL A 152 -5.48 21.58 -12.50
C VAL A 152 -5.70 22.40 -13.79
N GLY A 153 -6.10 23.67 -13.67
CA GLY A 153 -6.32 24.58 -14.80
C GLY A 153 -5.07 24.88 -15.62
N GLU A 154 -3.86 24.60 -15.11
CA GLU A 154 -2.62 24.64 -15.90
C GLU A 154 -2.58 23.57 -17.00
N TYR A 155 -3.42 22.52 -16.90
CA TYR A 155 -3.41 21.34 -17.77
C TYR A 155 -4.70 21.17 -18.61
N CYS A 156 -5.74 21.99 -18.36
CA CYS A 156 -6.98 21.94 -19.12
C CYS A 156 -7.83 23.22 -18.97
N GLU A 157 -8.66 23.52 -19.97
CA GLU A 157 -9.55 24.69 -19.96
C GLU A 157 -10.60 24.63 -18.83
N ASP A 158 -11.17 23.45 -18.57
CA ASP A 158 -12.14 23.22 -17.48
C ASP A 158 -11.48 22.75 -16.18
N GLY A 159 -10.52 23.51 -15.67
CA GLY A 159 -9.80 23.17 -14.44
C GLY A 159 -10.73 22.98 -13.23
N LYS A 160 -11.84 23.71 -13.17
CA LYS A 160 -12.82 23.60 -12.08
C LYS A 160 -13.61 22.30 -12.15
N GLY A 161 -14.15 21.93 -13.32
CA GLY A 161 -14.90 20.69 -13.49
C GLY A 161 -14.05 19.45 -13.18
N VAL A 162 -12.80 19.44 -13.63
CA VAL A 162 -11.85 18.36 -13.35
C VAL A 162 -11.50 18.31 -11.85
N ALA A 163 -11.23 19.45 -11.21
CA ALA A 163 -10.93 19.51 -9.78
C ALA A 163 -12.11 19.05 -8.89
N ASP A 164 -13.33 19.43 -9.25
CA ASP A 164 -14.56 18.97 -8.57
C ASP A 164 -14.74 17.46 -8.77
N ALA A 165 -14.49 16.92 -9.98
CA ALA A 165 -14.55 15.47 -10.24
C ALA A 165 -13.51 14.68 -9.43
N PHE A 166 -12.27 15.18 -9.28
CA PHE A 166 -11.27 14.56 -8.40
C PHE A 166 -11.67 14.61 -6.92
N ARG A 167 -12.36 15.67 -6.48
CA ARG A 167 -12.88 15.76 -5.11
C ARG A 167 -13.84 14.61 -4.83
N ASP A 168 -14.79 14.35 -5.72
CA ASP A 168 -15.72 13.22 -5.58
C ASP A 168 -15.00 11.87 -5.46
N VAL A 169 -13.99 11.64 -6.30
CA VAL A 169 -13.19 10.39 -6.27
C VAL A 169 -12.40 10.27 -4.96
N ILE A 170 -11.75 11.35 -4.52
CA ILE A 170 -10.96 11.35 -3.28
C ILE A 170 -11.86 11.17 -2.05
N ASP A 171 -13.06 11.77 -2.05
CA ASP A 171 -14.05 11.56 -0.99
C ASP A 171 -14.52 10.10 -0.98
N THR A 172 -14.77 9.49 -2.14
CA THR A 172 -15.10 8.05 -2.23
C THR A 172 -13.97 7.15 -1.69
N VAL A 173 -12.72 7.47 -2.00
CA VAL A 173 -11.55 6.75 -1.46
C VAL A 173 -11.48 6.90 0.07
N ASP A 174 -11.71 8.09 0.61
CA ASP A 174 -11.70 8.29 2.07
C ASP A 174 -12.85 7.54 2.76
N GLU A 175 -14.03 7.48 2.13
CA GLU A 175 -15.13 6.65 2.61
C GLU A 175 -14.76 5.16 2.65
N TYR A 176 -14.11 4.63 1.60
CA TYR A 176 -13.61 3.26 1.58
C TYR A 176 -12.58 2.99 2.70
N ARG A 177 -11.68 3.95 2.97
CA ARG A 177 -10.73 3.86 4.07
C ARG A 177 -11.45 3.79 5.43
N VAL A 178 -12.44 4.66 5.66
CA VAL A 178 -13.24 4.67 6.89
C VAL A 178 -14.01 3.36 7.06
N GLN A 179 -14.63 2.84 5.99
CA GLN A 179 -15.34 1.57 6.01
C GLN A 179 -14.40 0.40 6.29
N SER A 180 -13.25 0.35 5.62
CA SER A 180 -12.22 -0.67 5.85
C SER A 180 -11.75 -0.64 7.31
N SER A 181 -11.57 0.56 7.89
CA SER A 181 -11.18 0.69 9.30
C SER A 181 -12.23 0.11 10.26
N LYS A 182 -13.52 0.29 9.96
CA LYS A 182 -14.61 -0.30 10.75
C LYS A 182 -14.59 -1.83 10.65
N MET A 183 -14.48 -2.36 9.42
CA MET A 183 -14.38 -3.81 9.19
C MET A 183 -13.18 -4.41 9.90
N GLY A 184 -12.02 -3.76 9.83
CA GLY A 184 -10.79 -4.20 10.51
C GLY A 184 -10.95 -4.29 12.03
N ASN A 185 -11.58 -3.28 12.65
CA ASN A 185 -11.86 -3.28 14.08
C ASN A 185 -12.84 -4.40 14.47
N GLU A 186 -13.89 -4.62 13.67
CA GLU A 186 -14.84 -5.70 13.91
C GLU A 186 -14.18 -7.08 13.75
N LEU A 187 -13.39 -7.27 12.70
CA LEU A 187 -12.60 -8.47 12.43
C LEU A 187 -11.69 -8.80 13.61
N TYR A 188 -10.97 -7.81 14.15
CA TYR A 188 -10.13 -8.00 15.34
C TYR A 188 -10.95 -8.40 16.56
N ALA A 189 -12.10 -7.75 16.79
CA ALA A 189 -12.99 -8.11 17.89
C ALA A 189 -13.52 -9.55 17.78
N LYS A 190 -13.81 -10.03 16.55
CA LYS A 190 -14.23 -11.42 16.30
C LYS A 190 -13.11 -12.41 16.51
N ALA A 191 -11.90 -12.13 16.03
CA ALA A 191 -10.72 -12.97 16.28
C ALA A 191 -10.48 -13.13 17.79
N LYS A 192 -10.51 -12.03 18.55
CA LYS A 192 -10.42 -12.04 20.01
C LYS A 192 -11.58 -12.78 20.68
N ALA A 193 -12.80 -12.65 20.18
CA ALA A 193 -13.96 -13.37 20.71
C ALA A 193 -13.85 -14.88 20.47
N ALA A 194 -13.23 -15.32 19.37
CA ALA A 194 -13.01 -16.74 19.09
C ALA A 194 -12.18 -17.42 20.19
N VAL A 195 -11.19 -16.71 20.76
CA VAL A 195 -10.36 -17.18 21.89
C VAL A 195 -11.16 -17.19 23.20
N ASN A 196 -11.91 -16.13 23.47
CA ASN A 196 -12.51 -15.89 24.79
C ASN A 196 -13.90 -16.51 24.98
N LYS A 197 -14.54 -16.97 23.89
CA LYS A 197 -15.92 -17.52 23.90
C LYS A 197 -15.98 -18.87 23.19
N PRO A 198 -15.56 -19.97 23.85
CA PRO A 198 -15.48 -21.29 23.24
C PRO A 198 -16.82 -21.79 22.67
N ASP A 199 -17.92 -21.44 23.33
CA ASP A 199 -19.30 -21.74 22.91
C ASP A 199 -19.70 -21.10 21.57
N LYS A 200 -19.03 -20.00 21.19
CA LYS A 200 -19.24 -19.27 19.93
C LYS A 200 -18.03 -19.31 19.01
N ARG A 201 -17.06 -20.19 19.29
CA ARG A 201 -15.81 -20.29 18.52
C ARG A 201 -16.08 -20.38 17.02
N GLN A 202 -16.87 -21.36 16.61
CA GLN A 202 -17.12 -21.61 15.18
C GLN A 202 -17.79 -20.42 14.50
N GLN A 203 -18.76 -19.79 15.18
CA GLN A 203 -19.42 -18.60 14.66
C GLN A 203 -18.42 -17.45 14.49
N ASN A 204 -17.58 -17.18 15.51
CA ASN A 204 -16.60 -16.10 15.43
C ASN A 204 -15.53 -16.36 14.35
N LEU A 205 -15.10 -17.61 14.14
CA LEU A 205 -14.19 -17.97 13.05
C LEU A 205 -14.84 -17.75 11.68
N ASN A 206 -16.10 -18.16 11.50
CA ASN A 206 -16.86 -17.89 10.28
C ASN A 206 -16.99 -16.38 10.02
N ASP A 207 -17.24 -15.59 11.07
CA ASP A 207 -17.29 -14.12 10.96
C ASP A 207 -15.93 -13.55 10.54
N VAL A 208 -14.82 -14.06 11.07
CA VAL A 208 -13.46 -13.64 10.64
C VAL A 208 -13.21 -13.98 9.17
N ILE A 209 -13.61 -15.16 8.70
CA ILE A 209 -13.50 -15.56 7.28
C ILE A 209 -14.26 -14.56 6.40
N GLN A 210 -15.54 -14.34 6.72
CA GLN A 210 -16.40 -13.44 5.96
C GLN A 210 -15.87 -12.00 5.94
N LEU A 211 -15.50 -11.46 7.11
CA LEU A 211 -14.99 -10.10 7.23
C LEU A 211 -13.63 -9.93 6.53
N SER A 212 -12.76 -10.93 6.57
CA SER A 212 -11.47 -10.90 5.86
C SER A 212 -11.69 -10.86 4.35
N SER A 213 -12.58 -11.70 3.83
CA SER A 213 -12.94 -11.70 2.41
C SER A 213 -13.50 -10.35 1.95
N GLN A 214 -14.47 -9.80 2.70
CA GLN A 214 -15.07 -8.50 2.43
C GLN A 214 -14.06 -7.33 2.52
N LEU A 215 -13.16 -7.38 3.51
CA LEU A 215 -12.10 -6.38 3.66
C LEU A 215 -11.13 -6.45 2.49
N SER A 216 -10.70 -7.64 2.07
CA SER A 216 -9.84 -7.82 0.90
C SER A 216 -10.47 -7.25 -0.37
N GLU A 217 -11.74 -7.59 -0.63
CA GLU A 217 -12.48 -7.05 -1.78
C GLU A 217 -12.54 -5.51 -1.74
N ARG A 218 -12.85 -4.93 -0.58
CA ARG A 218 -12.92 -3.47 -0.41
C ARG A 218 -11.57 -2.80 -0.67
N LEU A 219 -10.49 -3.37 -0.14
CA LEU A 219 -9.13 -2.87 -0.35
C LEU A 219 -8.72 -2.97 -1.83
N GLN A 220 -9.11 -4.03 -2.53
CA GLN A 220 -8.90 -4.18 -3.97
C GLN A 220 -9.68 -3.13 -4.77
N GLN A 221 -10.94 -2.86 -4.42
CA GLN A 221 -11.74 -1.80 -5.05
C GLN A 221 -11.11 -0.42 -4.86
N MET A 222 -10.69 -0.10 -3.64
CA MET A 222 -10.04 1.17 -3.32
C MET A 222 -8.72 1.34 -4.09
N ARG A 223 -7.87 0.30 -4.06
CA ARG A 223 -6.62 0.27 -4.84
C ARG A 223 -6.88 0.45 -6.32
N THR A 224 -7.84 -0.28 -6.90
CA THR A 224 -8.17 -0.20 -8.33
C THR A 224 -8.60 1.21 -8.72
N LEU A 225 -9.44 1.84 -7.91
CA LEU A 225 -9.88 3.22 -8.15
C LEU A 225 -8.70 4.20 -8.15
N GLN A 226 -7.82 4.09 -7.15
CA GLN A 226 -6.64 4.94 -7.04
C GLN A 226 -5.64 4.70 -8.18
N GLU A 227 -5.35 3.44 -8.52
CA GLU A 227 -4.44 3.07 -9.61
C GLU A 227 -4.98 3.49 -10.99
N THR A 228 -6.29 3.49 -11.18
CA THR A 228 -6.90 3.83 -12.48
C THR A 228 -7.03 5.34 -12.69
N LEU A 229 -7.34 6.10 -11.63
CA LEU A 229 -7.69 7.53 -11.77
C LEU A 229 -6.68 8.45 -11.07
N VAL A 230 -6.31 8.13 -9.83
CA VAL A 230 -5.53 9.04 -8.98
C VAL A 230 -4.04 8.99 -9.31
N VAL A 231 -3.47 7.79 -9.46
CA VAL A 231 -2.04 7.60 -9.76
C VAL A 231 -1.64 8.23 -11.11
N PRO A 232 -2.38 8.02 -12.22
CA PRO A 232 -2.07 8.68 -13.48
C PRO A 232 -2.18 10.21 -13.35
N ALA A 233 -3.19 10.70 -12.65
CA ALA A 233 -3.37 12.14 -12.44
C ALA A 233 -2.21 12.77 -11.65
N ILE A 234 -1.70 12.10 -10.61
CA ILE A 234 -0.50 12.55 -9.89
C ILE A 234 0.70 12.65 -10.84
N SER A 235 0.85 11.66 -11.72
CA SER A 235 1.97 11.60 -12.66
C SER A 235 1.93 12.76 -13.65
N VAL A 236 0.74 13.19 -14.06
CA VAL A 236 0.52 14.35 -14.94
C VAL A 236 0.69 15.67 -14.20
N VAL A 237 0.00 15.85 -13.08
CA VAL A 237 -0.20 17.16 -12.43
C VAL A 237 0.92 17.50 -11.44
N VAL A 238 1.57 16.49 -10.85
CA VAL A 238 2.47 16.70 -9.71
C VAL A 238 3.93 16.48 -10.11
N PRO A 239 4.78 17.52 -10.05
CA PRO A 239 6.19 17.37 -10.38
C PRO A 239 6.90 16.31 -9.54
N SER A 240 7.82 15.56 -10.14
CA SER A 240 8.57 14.48 -9.48
C SER A 240 9.24 14.91 -8.18
N LYS A 241 9.75 16.16 -8.10
CA LYS A 241 10.34 16.72 -6.88
C LYS A 241 9.34 16.79 -5.72
N SER A 242 8.08 17.15 -6.01
CA SER A 242 7.01 17.20 -5.01
C SER A 242 6.61 15.79 -4.54
N GLN A 243 6.53 14.83 -5.47
CA GLN A 243 6.25 13.42 -5.14
C GLN A 243 7.35 12.82 -4.24
N LYS A 244 8.62 13.00 -4.59
CA LYS A 244 9.76 12.54 -3.79
C LYS A 244 9.82 13.20 -2.41
N SER A 245 9.52 14.50 -2.33
CA SER A 245 9.41 15.22 -1.06
C SER A 245 8.31 14.65 -0.17
N PHE A 246 7.14 14.33 -0.75
CA PHE A 246 6.06 13.66 -0.02
C PHE A 246 6.52 12.29 0.52
N ASN A 247 7.16 11.46 -0.32
CA ASN A 247 7.67 10.15 0.09
C ASN A 247 8.65 10.24 1.28
N ASN A 248 9.57 11.22 1.24
CA ASN A 248 10.50 11.46 2.35
C ASN A 248 9.78 11.81 3.65
N ARG A 249 8.71 12.62 3.58
CA ARG A 249 7.90 12.93 4.77
C ARG A 249 7.19 11.69 5.33
N VAL A 250 6.70 10.80 4.46
CA VAL A 250 6.06 9.54 4.88
C VAL A 250 7.06 8.66 5.64
N LEU A 251 8.27 8.50 5.12
CA LEU A 251 9.33 7.71 5.78
C LEU A 251 9.68 8.27 7.17
N LEU A 252 9.78 9.59 7.30
CA LEU A 252 10.03 10.25 8.59
C LEU A 252 8.86 10.02 9.57
N LYS A 253 7.61 10.04 9.09
CA LYS A 253 6.42 9.87 9.92
C LYS A 253 6.22 8.45 10.43
N LEU A 254 6.51 7.43 9.61
CA LEU A 254 6.44 6.02 10.03
C LEU A 254 7.52 5.67 11.07
N GLY A 255 8.65 6.36 11.04
CA GLY A 255 9.78 6.05 11.91
C GLY A 255 10.56 4.82 11.47
N VAL A 256 11.79 4.72 11.95
CA VAL A 256 12.79 3.78 11.41
C VAL A 256 12.49 2.31 11.72
N LEU A 257 11.84 2.01 12.85
CA LEU A 257 11.56 0.63 13.24
C LEU A 257 10.33 0.07 12.53
N GLU A 258 9.23 0.83 12.48
CA GLU A 258 8.00 0.40 11.80
C GLU A 258 8.22 0.26 10.30
N SER A 259 8.92 1.23 9.67
CA SER A 259 9.21 1.21 8.23
C SER A 259 9.96 -0.05 7.78
N ARG A 260 10.83 -0.64 8.61
CA ARG A 260 11.52 -1.91 8.27
C ARG A 260 10.58 -3.09 8.20
N VAL A 261 9.63 -3.18 9.14
CA VAL A 261 8.65 -4.27 9.18
C VAL A 261 7.68 -4.12 8.00
N HIS A 262 7.22 -2.91 7.71
CA HIS A 262 6.41 -2.65 6.51
C HIS A 262 7.17 -2.97 5.23
N LEU A 263 8.44 -2.59 5.11
CA LEU A 263 9.24 -2.84 3.91
C LEU A 263 9.41 -4.34 3.62
N VAL A 264 9.57 -5.18 4.65
CA VAL A 264 9.56 -6.65 4.48
C VAL A 264 8.18 -7.11 3.98
N GLY A 265 7.09 -6.64 4.59
CA GLY A 265 5.74 -6.97 4.15
C GLY A 265 5.48 -6.58 2.69
N MET A 266 5.89 -5.37 2.29
CA MET A 266 5.82 -4.84 0.94
C MET A 266 6.63 -5.67 -0.05
N HIS A 267 7.89 -5.99 0.27
CA HIS A 267 8.75 -6.83 -0.56
C HIS A 267 8.09 -8.18 -0.83
N ASP A 268 7.63 -8.86 0.21
CA ASP A 268 7.05 -10.19 0.11
C ASP A 268 5.74 -10.14 -0.72
N ALA A 269 5.00 -9.03 -0.68
CA ALA A 269 3.77 -8.86 -1.45
C ALA A 269 4.07 -8.61 -2.94
N VAL A 270 5.11 -7.83 -3.24
CA VAL A 270 5.59 -7.62 -4.60
C VAL A 270 6.07 -8.95 -5.20
N TRP A 271 6.88 -9.71 -4.46
CA TRP A 271 7.39 -11.00 -4.95
C TRP A 271 6.29 -12.02 -5.19
N GLN A 272 5.34 -12.15 -4.27
CA GLN A 272 4.22 -13.09 -4.38
C GLN A 272 3.21 -12.69 -5.47
N SER A 273 3.13 -11.41 -5.85
CA SER A 273 2.22 -10.98 -6.91
C SER A 273 2.54 -11.55 -8.28
N GLY A 274 3.79 -11.99 -8.52
CA GLY A 274 4.26 -12.44 -9.82
C GLY A 274 4.40 -11.34 -10.89
N ILE A 275 4.14 -10.07 -10.55
CA ILE A 275 4.17 -8.94 -11.49
C ILE A 275 5.60 -8.43 -11.63
N GLU A 276 6.26 -8.77 -12.74
CA GLU A 276 7.68 -8.47 -12.94
C GLU A 276 7.99 -6.96 -12.99
N SER A 277 7.06 -6.17 -13.54
CA SER A 277 7.21 -4.71 -13.56
C SER A 277 7.19 -4.08 -12.16
N GLU A 278 6.50 -4.67 -11.19
CA GLU A 278 6.50 -4.20 -9.80
C GLU A 278 7.79 -4.62 -9.08
N LYS A 279 8.37 -5.80 -9.38
CA LYS A 279 9.69 -6.19 -8.87
C LYS A 279 10.78 -5.24 -9.36
N ALA A 280 10.81 -4.96 -10.67
CA ALA A 280 11.78 -4.05 -11.26
C ALA A 280 11.71 -2.64 -10.65
N LYS A 281 10.49 -2.13 -10.41
CA LYS A 281 10.28 -0.86 -9.69
C LYS A 281 10.78 -0.94 -8.26
N PHE A 282 10.49 -2.03 -7.54
CA PHE A 282 10.96 -2.22 -6.17
C PHE A 282 12.49 -2.19 -6.08
N GLU A 283 13.18 -2.88 -6.99
CA GLU A 283 14.64 -2.90 -7.02
C GLU A 283 15.27 -1.54 -7.34
N THR A 284 14.59 -0.75 -8.18
CA THR A 284 15.04 0.58 -8.61
C THR A 284 14.80 1.64 -7.55
N GLU A 285 13.61 1.66 -6.94
CA GLU A 285 13.18 2.72 -6.03
C GLU A 285 13.63 2.47 -4.57
N ILE A 286 13.83 1.21 -4.16
CA ILE A 286 14.33 0.91 -2.81
C ILE A 286 15.86 0.93 -2.79
N PRO A 287 16.48 1.73 -1.90
CA PRO A 287 17.93 1.80 -1.80
C PRO A 287 18.56 0.42 -1.56
N TYR A 288 19.67 0.17 -2.26
CA TYR A 288 20.38 -1.12 -2.24
C TYR A 288 20.67 -1.64 -0.82
N VAL A 289 21.13 -0.78 0.09
CA VAL A 289 21.41 -1.16 1.48
C VAL A 289 20.15 -1.65 2.21
N ALA A 290 19.00 -1.02 1.97
CA ALA A 290 17.74 -1.47 2.56
C ALA A 290 17.34 -2.84 2.00
N ARG A 291 17.52 -3.06 0.69
CA ARG A 291 17.24 -4.37 0.05
C ARG A 291 18.09 -5.50 0.64
N LEU A 292 19.40 -5.28 0.83
CA LEU A 292 20.28 -6.28 1.46
C LEU A 292 19.87 -6.64 2.89
N MET A 293 19.17 -5.73 3.58
CA MET A 293 18.75 -5.93 4.96
C MET A 293 17.40 -6.63 5.11
N ILE A 294 16.63 -6.80 4.02
CA ILE A 294 15.28 -7.39 4.04
C ILE A 294 15.30 -8.76 4.70
N GLU A 295 16.19 -9.67 4.32
CA GLU A 295 16.24 -11.02 4.90
C GLU A 295 16.53 -11.01 6.40
N ARG A 296 17.40 -10.09 6.84
CA ARG A 296 17.72 -9.93 8.26
C ARG A 296 16.53 -9.37 9.03
N TRP A 297 15.87 -8.34 8.50
CA TRP A 297 14.67 -7.77 9.10
C TRP A 297 13.49 -8.74 9.08
N ARG A 298 13.39 -9.58 8.05
CA ARG A 298 12.38 -10.64 7.98
C ARG A 298 12.50 -11.56 9.19
N LYS A 299 13.70 -12.13 9.40
CA LYS A 299 13.98 -13.04 10.52
C LYS A 299 13.84 -12.39 11.89
N SER A 300 14.35 -11.17 12.06
CA SER A 300 14.49 -10.55 13.39
C SER A 300 13.34 -9.63 13.81
N LEU A 301 12.55 -9.12 12.86
CA LEU A 301 11.50 -8.12 13.14
C LEU A 301 10.13 -8.53 12.60
N TYR A 302 10.05 -9.06 11.38
CA TYR A 302 8.79 -9.37 10.71
C TYR A 302 8.21 -10.71 11.18
N ASN A 303 8.95 -11.82 11.03
CA ASN A 303 8.50 -13.17 11.39
C ASN A 303 7.98 -13.26 12.83
N PRO A 304 8.66 -12.70 13.85
CA PRO A 304 8.16 -12.75 15.23
C PRO A 304 6.76 -12.17 15.43
N LYS A 305 6.27 -11.36 14.47
CA LYS A 305 4.94 -10.75 14.50
C LYS A 305 3.98 -11.36 13.48
N ALA A 306 4.48 -11.68 12.29
CA ALA A 306 3.67 -12.01 11.12
C ALA A 306 3.64 -13.51 10.79
N GLU A 307 4.51 -14.33 11.38
CA GLU A 307 4.58 -15.79 11.11
C GLU A 307 3.29 -16.52 11.50
N MET A 308 2.53 -15.95 12.44
CA MET A 308 1.21 -16.47 12.83
C MET A 308 0.23 -16.53 11.65
N LEU A 309 0.39 -15.66 10.64
CA LEU A 309 -0.44 -15.67 9.43
C LEU A 309 -0.16 -16.85 8.49
N ASP A 310 0.96 -17.56 8.65
CA ASP A 310 1.33 -18.73 7.83
C ASP A 310 1.05 -20.06 8.54
N TYR A 311 0.43 -20.04 9.72
CA TYR A 311 0.14 -21.25 10.47
C TYR A 311 -0.84 -22.15 9.69
N GLY A 312 -0.50 -23.44 9.58
CA GLY A 312 -1.31 -24.43 8.84
C GLY A 312 -1.18 -24.37 7.31
N LEU A 313 -0.23 -23.59 6.76
CA LEU A 313 0.02 -23.48 5.31
C LEU A 313 1.25 -24.27 4.82
N ASN A 314 1.89 -25.05 5.71
CA ASN A 314 3.05 -25.90 5.40
C ASN A 314 2.68 -27.37 5.27
#